data_AF-A0A2H6NEP6-F1
#
_entry.id   AF-A0A2H6NEP6-F1
#
_cell.length_a   1.000
_cell.length_b   1.000
_cell.length_c   1.000
_cell.angle_alpha   90.00
_cell.angle_beta   90.00
_cell.angle_gamma   90.00
#
_symmetry.space_group_name_H-M   'P 1'
#
loop_
_entity.id
_entity.type
_entity.pdbx_description
1 polymer ?
#
loop_
_entity_poly.entity_id
_entity_poly.type
_entity_poly.pdbx_seq_one_letter_code
_entity_poly.pdbx_strand_id
1 'polypeptide(L)'
;VHGGGGQLRGFDGGARARRFSEREMLESLRERLLSVQQDLSSGLKIFSDKSREAKTNKQRIAQSLPEFSAGLVLLSRYEDSWAALHKGAKECAKTGELVDSEVVMLSALWEKKRSGLLDLQDQLQQIPVFLAGLESTTASLVQLEAHFKEMEHHLLDLEDLCGQCELQRYKHMQILQLENYKKTKRKELEIFKAELDTEHVQKVLDMEHTQEMKLKERQKFFEEAFQQDMEQYLTTGYLQIAERREPIGSMSSMEVNVDTLEQMDLVDMSDQEALDVFLNSGVEDSSLLSAMIGSDSSTHQNEISFQVPTRSELGEKFCSEAPGADSTSQDACEGEAPVVQSDEENVQVDTALVNTETKSPSDASNESD
;
A
#
# COMPACT_ATOMS: atom_id res chain seq x y z
N VAL A 1 -87.84 1.82 38.97
CA VAL A 1 -88.25 0.99 40.13
C VAL A 1 -87.04 0.21 40.58
N HIS A 2 -86.59 0.46 41.82
CA HIS A 2 -85.69 -0.35 42.67
C HIS A 2 -84.35 -0.83 42.05
N GLY A 3 -83.17 -0.59 42.63
CA GLY A 3 -82.83 -0.38 44.03
C GLY A 3 -81.77 -1.41 44.44
N GLY A 4 -80.70 -0.97 45.13
CA GLY A 4 -79.73 -1.81 45.84
C GLY A 4 -78.56 -2.30 44.98
N GLY A 5 -77.28 -1.96 45.22
CA GLY A 5 -76.67 -1.46 46.45
C GLY A 5 -76.29 -2.61 47.39
N GLY A 6 -75.27 -3.40 47.02
CA GLY A 6 -74.58 -4.41 47.84
C GLY A 6 -73.32 -4.86 47.09
N GLN A 7 -72.18 -5.17 47.69
CA GLN A 7 -71.80 -5.34 49.08
C GLN A 7 -70.26 -5.36 49.11
N LEU A 8 -69.60 -4.21 49.34
CA LEU A 8 -68.19 -4.18 49.73
C LEU A 8 -68.13 -3.80 51.21
N ARG A 9 -68.34 -4.78 52.08
CA ARG A 9 -68.11 -4.61 53.52
C ARG A 9 -67.61 -5.92 54.08
N GLY A 10 -66.29 -6.04 54.15
CA GLY A 10 -65.67 -7.27 54.63
C GLY A 10 -64.17 -7.24 54.88
N PHE A 11 -63.51 -6.10 55.05
CA PHE A 11 -62.07 -6.11 55.40
C PHE A 11 -61.56 -4.97 56.32
N ASP A 12 -62.44 -4.20 56.98
CA ASP A 12 -62.00 -3.10 57.88
C ASP A 12 -62.32 -3.32 59.37
N GLY A 13 -62.85 -4.49 59.74
CA GLY A 13 -63.13 -4.86 61.15
C GLY A 13 -61.89 -5.35 61.91
N GLY A 14 -61.01 -6.11 61.24
CA GLY A 14 -59.82 -6.70 61.86
C GLY A 14 -58.71 -5.68 62.19
N ALA A 15 -58.53 -4.67 61.33
CA ALA A 15 -57.54 -3.62 61.54
C ALA A 15 -57.96 -2.60 62.62
N ARG A 16 -59.27 -2.43 62.85
CA ARG A 16 -59.79 -1.55 63.91
C ARG A 16 -59.80 -2.25 65.27
N ALA A 17 -60.10 -3.55 65.33
CA ALA A 17 -60.00 -4.36 66.55
C ALA A 17 -58.54 -4.54 67.02
N ARG A 18 -57.59 -4.78 66.11
CA ARG A 18 -56.16 -4.82 66.45
C ARG A 18 -55.65 -3.47 66.97
N ARG A 19 -56.01 -2.36 66.33
CA ARG A 19 -55.65 -1.00 66.79
C ARG A 19 -56.34 -0.57 68.09
N PHE A 20 -57.43 -1.23 68.49
CA PHE A 20 -58.07 -0.99 69.79
C PHE A 20 -57.39 -1.82 70.88
N SER A 21 -57.10 -3.10 70.60
CA SER A 21 -56.37 -3.99 71.51
C SER A 21 -54.91 -3.54 71.74
N GLU A 22 -54.24 -3.00 70.73
CA GLU A 22 -52.91 -2.38 70.89
C GLU A 22 -52.96 -1.12 71.78
N ARG A 23 -54.04 -0.33 71.70
CA ARG A 23 -54.22 0.85 72.57
C ARG A 23 -54.50 0.46 74.02
N GLU A 24 -55.37 -0.52 74.25
CA GLU A 24 -55.62 -1.05 75.60
C GLU A 24 -54.34 -1.68 76.21
N MET A 25 -53.54 -2.36 75.40
CA MET A 25 -52.28 -2.96 75.86
C MET A 25 -51.23 -1.89 76.21
N LEU A 26 -51.17 -0.79 75.44
CA LEU A 26 -50.31 0.35 75.74
C LEU A 26 -50.79 1.16 76.96
N GLU A 27 -52.10 1.29 77.16
CA GLU A 27 -52.67 1.90 78.36
C GLU A 27 -52.38 1.05 79.60
N SER A 28 -52.55 -0.26 79.53
CA SER A 28 -52.17 -1.19 80.61
C SER A 28 -50.67 -1.14 80.92
N LEU A 29 -49.81 -1.05 79.90
CA LEU A 29 -48.37 -0.89 80.09
C LEU A 29 -48.03 0.46 80.74
N ARG A 30 -48.71 1.53 80.34
CA ARG A 30 -48.55 2.87 80.92
C ARG A 30 -49.00 2.90 82.38
N GLU A 31 -50.12 2.27 82.71
CA GLU A 31 -50.60 2.13 84.10
C GLU A 31 -49.63 1.31 84.95
N ARG A 32 -49.09 0.21 84.42
CA ARG A 32 -48.02 -0.56 85.09
C ARG A 32 -46.75 0.27 85.30
N LEU A 33 -46.35 1.08 84.32
CA LEU A 33 -45.17 1.93 84.46
C LEU A 33 -45.38 3.00 85.53
N LEU A 34 -46.58 3.60 85.58
CA LEU A 34 -46.96 4.57 86.62
C LEU A 34 -47.05 3.92 88.00
N SER A 35 -47.55 2.68 88.10
CA SER A 35 -47.54 1.90 89.34
C SER A 35 -46.11 1.62 89.80
N VAL A 36 -45.23 1.16 88.91
CA VAL A 36 -43.82 0.91 89.25
C VAL A 36 -43.11 2.21 89.66
N GLN A 37 -43.40 3.32 88.99
CA GLN A 37 -42.86 4.62 89.37
C GLN A 37 -43.38 5.09 90.73
N GLN A 38 -44.66 4.85 91.05
CA GLN A 38 -45.24 5.14 92.36
C GLN A 38 -44.70 4.20 93.45
N ASP A 39 -44.50 2.92 93.16
CA ASP A 39 -43.93 1.93 94.08
C ASP A 39 -42.47 2.22 94.38
N LEU A 40 -41.69 2.61 93.36
CA LEU A 40 -40.32 3.10 93.55
C LEU A 40 -40.30 4.41 94.33
N SER A 41 -41.19 5.35 94.04
CA SER A 41 -41.29 6.63 94.77
C SER A 41 -41.73 6.43 96.23
N SER A 42 -42.62 5.46 96.48
CA SER A 42 -43.10 5.09 97.81
C SER A 42 -42.03 4.32 98.57
N GLY A 43 -41.31 3.42 97.92
CA GLY A 43 -40.13 2.74 98.46
C GLY A 43 -39.04 3.74 98.86
N LEU A 44 -38.73 4.71 97.98
CA LEU A 44 -37.75 5.76 98.27
C LEU A 44 -38.21 6.68 99.41
N LYS A 45 -39.52 7.00 99.52
CA LYS A 45 -40.08 7.72 100.66
C LYS A 45 -39.96 6.95 101.97
N ILE A 46 -40.20 5.63 101.97
CA ILE A 46 -40.01 4.78 103.16
C ILE A 46 -38.54 4.77 103.61
N PHE A 47 -37.59 4.72 102.66
CA PHE A 47 -36.16 4.85 102.99
C PHE A 47 -35.80 6.26 103.48
N SER A 48 -36.39 7.30 102.92
CA SER A 48 -36.19 8.69 103.34
C SER A 48 -36.75 8.95 104.74
N ASP A 49 -37.93 8.43 105.06
CA ASP A 49 -38.54 8.58 106.40
C ASP A 49 -37.77 7.80 107.46
N LYS A 50 -37.30 6.58 107.17
CA LYS A 50 -36.38 5.85 108.07
C LYS A 50 -35.04 6.58 108.27
N SER A 51 -34.54 7.27 107.24
CA SER A 51 -33.33 8.12 107.34
C SER A 51 -33.54 9.38 108.18
N ARG A 52 -34.77 9.90 108.27
CA ARG A 52 -35.12 11.04 109.14
C ARG A 52 -35.40 10.61 110.58
N GLU A 53 -35.93 9.40 110.81
CA GLU A 53 -36.11 8.82 112.14
C GLU A 53 -34.77 8.45 112.83
N ALA A 54 -33.72 8.14 112.06
CA ALA A 54 -32.36 7.95 112.58
C ALA A 54 -31.67 9.26 113.03
N LYS A 55 -32.22 10.45 112.71
CA LYS A 55 -31.59 11.75 113.02
C LYS A 55 -31.96 12.34 114.38
N THR A 56 -32.93 11.79 115.12
CA THR A 56 -33.29 12.24 116.49
C THR A 56 -32.69 11.37 117.61
N ASN A 57 -31.89 10.34 117.28
CA ASN A 57 -31.10 9.58 118.25
C ASN A 57 -29.61 9.98 118.22
N LYS A 58 -29.33 11.28 118.33
CA LYS A 58 -27.95 11.82 118.38
C LYS A 58 -27.48 12.25 119.77
N GLN A 59 -28.24 11.95 120.82
CA GLN A 59 -27.92 12.44 122.18
C GLN A 59 -27.92 11.38 123.30
N ARG A 60 -28.01 10.08 122.97
CA ARG A 60 -27.76 8.97 123.91
C ARG A 60 -26.80 7.88 123.40
N ILE A 61 -26.06 8.16 122.34
CA ILE A 61 -24.95 7.31 121.85
C ILE A 61 -23.66 8.12 121.94
N ALA A 62 -23.35 8.62 123.14
CA ALA A 62 -22.07 9.26 123.47
C ALA A 62 -21.34 8.54 124.63
N GLN A 63 -21.86 7.41 125.12
CA GLN A 63 -21.27 6.67 126.25
C GLN A 63 -21.26 5.14 126.07
N SER A 64 -21.34 4.66 124.84
CA SER A 64 -20.87 3.31 124.47
C SER A 64 -20.60 3.31 122.96
N LEU A 65 -19.36 3.59 122.59
CA LEU A 65 -18.82 3.12 121.32
C LEU A 65 -18.01 1.87 121.68
N PRO A 66 -18.58 0.65 121.59
CA PRO A 66 -17.75 -0.54 121.48
C PRO A 66 -16.84 -0.30 120.28
N GLU A 67 -15.60 -0.75 120.34
CA GLU A 67 -14.70 -0.76 119.20
C GLU A 67 -15.30 -1.61 118.07
N PHE A 68 -16.22 -1.06 117.27
CA PHE A 68 -16.66 -1.61 115.98
C PHE A 68 -15.54 -1.45 114.93
N SER A 69 -14.28 -1.41 115.36
CA SER A 69 -13.10 -1.25 114.53
C SER A 69 -12.94 -2.44 113.59
N ALA A 70 -13.19 -3.67 114.06
CA ALA A 70 -13.03 -4.87 113.24
C ALA A 70 -14.01 -4.95 112.06
N GLY A 71 -15.29 -4.60 112.27
CA GLY A 71 -16.31 -4.61 111.22
C GLY A 71 -16.06 -3.52 110.17
N LEU A 72 -15.72 -2.31 110.62
CA LEU A 72 -15.39 -1.19 109.74
C LEU A 72 -14.10 -1.44 108.93
N VAL A 73 -13.09 -2.05 109.55
CA VAL A 73 -11.85 -2.47 108.86
C VAL A 73 -12.13 -3.56 107.82
N LEU A 74 -13.01 -4.53 108.10
CA LEU A 74 -13.38 -5.57 107.13
C LEU A 74 -14.13 -4.98 105.92
N LEU A 75 -15.09 -4.08 106.16
CA LEU A 75 -15.80 -3.35 105.11
C LEU A 75 -14.84 -2.50 104.27
N SER A 76 -13.94 -1.74 104.91
CA SER A 76 -12.89 -0.98 104.22
C SER A 76 -12.02 -1.90 103.35
N ARG A 77 -11.65 -3.08 103.86
CA ARG A 77 -10.83 -4.03 103.10
C ARG A 77 -11.56 -4.60 101.87
N TYR A 78 -12.86 -4.86 101.99
CA TYR A 78 -13.68 -5.29 100.86
C TYR A 78 -13.91 -4.17 99.85
N GLU A 79 -14.12 -2.94 100.32
CA GLU A 79 -14.21 -1.74 99.47
C GLU A 79 -12.91 -1.53 98.68
N ASP A 80 -11.76 -1.57 99.36
CA ASP A 80 -10.44 -1.46 98.73
C ASP A 80 -10.19 -2.58 97.72
N SER A 81 -10.56 -3.82 98.08
CA SER A 81 -10.42 -4.99 97.19
C SER A 81 -11.32 -4.88 95.96
N TRP A 82 -12.56 -4.41 96.14
CA TRP A 82 -13.51 -4.17 95.06
C TRP A 82 -13.03 -3.06 94.14
N ALA A 83 -12.53 -1.95 94.70
CA ALA A 83 -11.97 -0.84 93.96
C ALA A 83 -10.73 -1.27 93.15
N ALA A 84 -9.84 -2.05 93.76
CA ALA A 84 -8.66 -2.61 93.08
C ALA A 84 -9.07 -3.55 91.94
N LEU A 85 -10.06 -4.43 92.15
CA LEU A 85 -10.57 -5.33 91.13
C LEU A 85 -11.21 -4.57 89.96
N HIS A 86 -12.03 -3.55 90.24
CA HIS A 86 -12.64 -2.72 89.19
C HIS A 86 -11.60 -1.91 88.42
N LYS A 87 -10.58 -1.39 89.11
CA LYS A 87 -9.45 -0.72 88.45
C LYS A 87 -8.71 -1.69 87.52
N GLY A 88 -8.40 -2.89 88.01
CA GLY A 88 -7.76 -3.94 87.20
C GLY A 88 -8.63 -4.36 86.01
N ALA A 89 -9.94 -4.55 86.20
CA ALA A 89 -10.87 -4.87 85.11
C ALA A 89 -10.92 -3.75 84.05
N LYS A 90 -10.88 -2.48 84.47
CA LYS A 90 -10.84 -1.33 83.55
C LYS A 90 -9.52 -1.24 82.78
N GLU A 91 -8.40 -1.55 83.43
CA GLU A 91 -7.09 -1.62 82.79
C GLU A 91 -7.00 -2.81 81.80
N CYS A 92 -7.53 -3.97 82.18
CA CYS A 92 -7.70 -5.11 81.28
C CYS A 92 -8.60 -4.79 80.07
N ALA A 93 -9.71 -4.08 80.27
CA ALA A 93 -10.57 -3.67 79.15
C ALA A 93 -9.83 -2.74 78.18
N LYS A 94 -9.10 -1.74 78.69
CA LYS A 94 -8.29 -0.83 77.86
C LYS A 94 -7.18 -1.55 77.08
N THR A 95 -6.50 -2.50 77.72
CA THR A 95 -5.48 -3.29 77.02
C THR A 95 -6.11 -4.21 75.97
N GLY A 96 -7.29 -4.76 76.25
CA GLY A 96 -8.10 -5.50 75.27
C GLY A 96 -8.50 -4.65 74.06
N GLU A 97 -8.96 -3.41 74.28
CA GLU A 97 -9.31 -2.46 73.20
C GLU A 97 -8.10 -2.12 72.31
N LEU A 98 -6.91 -1.96 72.90
CA LEU A 98 -5.68 -1.73 72.11
C LEU A 98 -5.35 -2.93 71.22
N VAL A 99 -5.37 -4.14 71.78
CA VAL A 99 -5.10 -5.37 71.01
C VAL A 99 -6.15 -5.58 69.92
N ASP A 100 -7.43 -5.33 70.20
CA ASP A 100 -8.50 -5.41 69.21
C ASP A 100 -8.24 -4.44 68.04
N SER A 101 -7.84 -3.20 68.34
CA SER A 101 -7.50 -2.21 67.32
C SER A 101 -6.31 -2.65 66.44
N GLU A 102 -5.29 -3.30 67.02
CA GLU A 102 -4.16 -3.86 66.28
C GLU A 102 -4.58 -5.06 65.41
N VAL A 103 -5.44 -5.95 65.92
CA VAL A 103 -5.98 -7.09 65.17
C VAL A 103 -6.82 -6.61 63.98
N VAL A 104 -7.68 -5.61 64.18
CA VAL A 104 -8.48 -5.01 63.09
C VAL A 104 -7.54 -4.42 62.04
N MET A 105 -6.54 -3.65 62.44
CA MET A 105 -5.56 -3.07 61.51
C MET A 105 -4.78 -4.14 60.73
N LEU A 106 -4.30 -5.19 61.41
CA LEU A 106 -3.62 -6.32 60.77
C LEU A 106 -4.53 -7.07 59.80
N SER A 107 -5.80 -7.28 60.15
CA SER A 107 -6.77 -7.94 59.28
C SER A 107 -7.02 -7.14 58.00
N ALA A 108 -7.13 -5.81 58.10
CA ALA A 108 -7.27 -4.93 56.95
C ALA A 108 -6.04 -4.95 56.04
N LEU A 109 -4.83 -4.97 56.63
CA LEU A 109 -3.58 -5.11 55.87
C LEU A 109 -3.50 -6.45 55.14
N TRP A 110 -3.87 -7.54 55.81
CA TRP A 110 -3.89 -8.87 55.20
C TRP A 110 -4.89 -8.96 54.05
N GLU A 111 -6.07 -8.38 54.23
CA GLU A 111 -7.10 -8.35 53.21
C GLU A 111 -6.65 -7.57 51.97
N LYS A 112 -6.00 -6.42 52.17
CA LYS A 112 -5.40 -5.64 51.07
C LYS A 112 -4.30 -6.40 50.32
N LYS A 113 -3.44 -7.13 51.06
CA LYS A 113 -2.41 -7.96 50.42
C LYS A 113 -3.04 -9.12 49.65
N ARG A 114 -4.05 -9.75 50.21
CA ARG A 114 -4.80 -10.85 49.59
C ARG A 114 -5.49 -10.39 48.31
N SER A 115 -6.15 -9.22 48.32
CA SER A 115 -6.78 -8.67 47.11
C SER A 115 -5.74 -8.40 46.03
N GLY A 116 -4.62 -7.75 46.36
CA GLY A 116 -3.55 -7.49 45.39
C GLY A 116 -2.92 -8.77 44.81
N LEU A 117 -2.86 -9.85 45.59
CA LEU A 117 -2.38 -11.14 45.10
C LEU A 117 -3.40 -11.82 44.16
N LEU A 118 -4.69 -11.69 44.43
CA LEU A 118 -5.73 -12.16 43.51
C LEU A 118 -5.74 -11.37 42.21
N ASP A 119 -5.55 -10.05 42.26
CA ASP A 119 -5.44 -9.23 41.05
C ASP A 119 -4.23 -9.66 40.22
N LEU A 120 -3.08 -9.89 40.85
CA LEU A 120 -1.89 -10.41 40.16
C LEU A 120 -2.14 -11.80 39.56
N GLN A 121 -2.82 -12.69 40.28
CA GLN A 121 -3.19 -14.01 39.78
C GLN A 121 -4.08 -13.92 38.54
N ASP A 122 -5.08 -13.02 38.55
CA ASP A 122 -5.95 -12.78 37.40
C ASP A 122 -5.14 -12.30 36.18
N GLN A 123 -4.23 -11.34 36.37
CA GLN A 123 -3.34 -10.87 35.29
C GLN A 123 -2.44 -12.00 34.75
N LEU A 124 -1.87 -12.84 35.62
CA LEU A 124 -1.08 -14.00 35.21
C LEU A 124 -1.91 -15.00 34.39
N GLN A 125 -3.18 -15.18 34.73
CA GLN A 125 -4.09 -16.07 34.02
C GLN A 125 -4.46 -15.54 32.62
N GLN A 126 -4.27 -14.25 32.35
CA GLN A 126 -4.50 -13.66 31.02
C GLN A 126 -3.31 -13.85 30.05
N ILE A 127 -2.10 -14.13 30.54
CA ILE A 127 -0.90 -14.30 29.71
C ILE A 127 -1.09 -15.34 28.58
N PRO A 128 -1.69 -16.54 28.82
CA PRO A 128 -1.92 -17.50 27.74
C PRO A 128 -2.86 -16.98 26.65
N VAL A 129 -3.86 -16.16 26.99
CA VAL A 129 -4.76 -15.55 26.01
C VAL A 129 -4.01 -14.53 25.15
N PHE A 130 -3.14 -13.73 25.77
CA PHE A 130 -2.26 -12.81 25.05
C PHE A 130 -1.28 -13.57 24.13
N LEU A 131 -0.68 -14.67 24.62
CA LEU A 131 0.19 -15.52 23.81
C LEU A 131 -0.54 -16.12 22.62
N ALA A 132 -1.76 -16.64 22.80
CA ALA A 132 -2.57 -17.15 21.69
C ALA A 132 -2.90 -16.05 20.66
N GLY A 133 -3.15 -14.82 21.11
CA GLY A 133 -3.31 -13.66 20.23
C GLY A 133 -2.05 -13.37 19.42
N LEU A 134 -0.88 -13.39 20.07
CA LEU A 134 0.42 -13.20 19.41
C LEU A 134 0.74 -14.32 18.42
N GLU A 135 0.43 -15.58 18.75
CA GLU A 135 0.57 -16.72 17.85
C GLU A 135 -0.33 -16.57 16.61
N SER A 136 -1.56 -16.11 16.80
CA SER A 136 -2.49 -15.84 15.69
C SER A 136 -2.00 -14.71 14.77
N THR A 137 -1.48 -13.60 15.32
CA THR A 137 -0.93 -12.51 14.49
C THR A 137 0.33 -12.95 13.78
N THR A 138 1.18 -13.75 14.43
CA THR A 138 2.37 -14.34 13.81
C THR A 138 1.98 -15.27 12.66
N ALA A 139 0.96 -16.12 12.82
CA ALA A 139 0.46 -16.98 11.75
C ALA A 139 -0.10 -16.16 10.57
N SER A 140 -0.84 -15.09 10.85
CA SER A 140 -1.33 -14.18 9.80
C SER A 140 -0.19 -13.49 9.04
N LEU A 141 0.91 -13.14 9.72
CA LEU A 141 2.08 -12.56 9.08
C LEU A 141 2.76 -13.56 8.15
N VAL A 142 2.94 -14.81 8.58
CA VAL A 142 3.48 -15.89 7.74
C VAL A 142 2.62 -16.13 6.50
N GLN A 143 1.29 -16.10 6.65
CA GLN A 143 0.38 -16.22 5.52
C GLN A 143 0.53 -15.04 4.55
N LEU A 144 0.62 -13.81 5.06
CA LEU A 144 0.81 -12.62 4.24
C LEU A 144 2.16 -12.67 3.49
N GLU A 145 3.22 -13.14 4.12
CA GLU A 145 4.52 -13.36 3.47
C GLU A 145 4.41 -14.36 2.31
N ALA A 146 3.65 -15.44 2.48
CA ALA A 146 3.41 -16.40 1.41
C ALA A 146 2.65 -15.76 0.22
N HIS A 147 1.65 -14.92 0.49
CA HIS A 147 0.94 -14.18 -0.55
C HIS A 147 1.83 -13.16 -1.29
N PHE A 148 2.75 -12.50 -0.58
CA PHE A 148 3.73 -11.63 -1.23
C PHE A 148 4.66 -12.40 -2.17
N LYS A 149 5.15 -13.58 -1.75
CA LYS A 149 5.97 -14.45 -2.61
C LYS A 149 5.21 -14.93 -3.85
N GLU A 150 3.94 -15.26 -3.70
CA GLU A 150 3.09 -15.64 -4.83
C GLU A 150 2.87 -14.46 -5.80
N MET A 151 2.63 -13.26 -5.28
CA MET A 151 2.52 -12.05 -6.09
C MET A 151 3.82 -11.71 -6.82
N GLU A 152 4.97 -11.85 -6.17
CA GLU A 152 6.28 -11.68 -6.79
C GLU A 152 6.48 -12.67 -7.95
N HIS A 153 6.08 -13.94 -7.77
CA HIS A 153 6.13 -14.92 -8.83
C HIS A 153 5.23 -14.54 -10.03
N HIS A 154 4.00 -14.10 -9.77
CA HIS A 154 3.09 -13.64 -10.82
C HIS A 154 3.58 -12.38 -11.54
N LEU A 155 4.28 -11.48 -10.85
CA LEU A 155 4.90 -10.31 -11.47
C LEU A 155 6.04 -10.71 -12.42
N LEU A 156 6.87 -11.68 -12.03
CA LEU A 156 7.90 -12.23 -12.90
C LEU A 156 7.29 -12.90 -14.15
N ASP A 157 6.25 -13.71 -13.97
CA ASP A 157 5.54 -14.34 -15.10
C ASP A 157 4.95 -13.29 -16.06
N LEU A 158 4.44 -12.18 -15.51
CA LEU A 158 3.91 -11.07 -16.30
C LEU A 158 5.01 -10.33 -17.07
N GLU A 159 6.17 -10.11 -16.46
CA GLU A 159 7.33 -9.51 -17.12
C GLU A 159 7.80 -10.38 -18.30
N ASP A 160 7.91 -11.70 -18.09
CA ASP A 160 8.24 -12.67 -19.14
C ASP A 160 7.23 -12.64 -20.29
N LEU A 161 5.93 -12.58 -19.97
CA LEU A 161 4.88 -12.53 -20.99
C LEU A 161 4.91 -11.20 -21.77
N CYS A 162 5.17 -10.08 -21.10
CA CYS A 162 5.36 -8.78 -21.75
C CYS A 162 6.55 -8.82 -22.71
N GLY A 163 7.69 -9.34 -22.27
CA GLY A 163 8.88 -9.50 -23.12
C GLY A 163 8.61 -10.37 -24.35
N GLN A 164 7.87 -11.47 -24.19
CA GLN A 164 7.44 -12.31 -25.31
C GLN A 164 6.52 -11.56 -26.28
N CYS A 165 5.57 -10.78 -25.79
CA CYS A 165 4.66 -9.99 -26.63
C CYS A 165 5.41 -8.95 -27.45
N GLU A 166 6.37 -8.25 -26.84
CA GLU A 166 7.21 -7.27 -27.53
C GLU A 166 8.06 -7.92 -28.62
N LEU A 167 8.66 -9.07 -28.31
CA LEU A 167 9.44 -9.84 -29.29
C LEU A 167 8.58 -10.29 -30.47
N GLN A 168 7.37 -10.81 -30.23
CA GLN A 168 6.45 -11.18 -31.30
C GLN A 168 6.05 -9.98 -32.16
N ARG A 169 5.76 -8.83 -31.53
CA ARG A 169 5.44 -7.59 -32.22
C ARG A 169 6.61 -7.12 -33.10
N TYR A 170 7.83 -7.18 -32.59
CA TYR A 170 9.04 -6.83 -33.35
C TYR A 170 9.24 -7.75 -34.56
N LYS A 171 9.14 -9.06 -34.35
CA LYS A 171 9.23 -10.06 -35.43
C LYS A 171 8.18 -9.79 -36.51
N HIS A 172 6.94 -9.53 -36.12
CA HIS A 172 5.86 -9.23 -37.07
C HIS A 172 6.13 -7.94 -37.86
N MET A 173 6.62 -6.89 -37.19
CA MET A 173 7.02 -5.65 -37.84
C MET A 173 8.11 -5.86 -38.90
N GLN A 174 9.15 -6.65 -38.57
CA GLN A 174 10.24 -6.97 -39.50
C GLN A 174 9.75 -7.76 -40.71
N ILE A 175 8.88 -8.75 -40.50
CA ILE A 175 8.26 -9.51 -41.60
C ILE A 175 7.48 -8.57 -42.53
N LEU A 176 6.69 -7.66 -41.97
CA LEU A 176 5.90 -6.70 -42.75
C LEU A 176 6.80 -5.72 -43.53
N GLN A 177 7.90 -5.25 -42.92
CA GLN A 177 8.90 -4.41 -43.60
C GLN A 177 9.52 -5.14 -44.81
N LEU A 178 9.93 -6.39 -44.61
CA LEU A 178 10.49 -7.22 -45.68
C LEU A 178 9.48 -7.49 -46.80
N GLU A 179 8.22 -7.76 -46.46
CA GLU A 179 7.16 -7.98 -47.44
C GLU A 179 6.90 -6.72 -48.28
N ASN A 180 6.83 -5.55 -47.63
CA ASN A 180 6.67 -4.28 -48.30
C ASN A 180 7.86 -3.96 -49.21
N TYR A 181 9.09 -4.18 -48.74
CA TYR A 181 10.29 -4.00 -49.56
C TYR A 181 10.28 -4.90 -50.80
N LYS A 182 9.97 -6.19 -50.63
CA LYS A 182 9.82 -7.14 -51.75
C LYS A 182 8.72 -6.72 -52.72
N LYS A 183 7.62 -6.15 -52.23
CA LYS A 183 6.53 -5.64 -53.07
C LYS A 183 6.97 -4.41 -53.88
N THR A 184 7.69 -3.47 -53.26
CA THR A 184 8.23 -2.29 -53.94
C THR A 184 9.23 -2.70 -55.02
N LYS A 185 10.16 -3.60 -54.71
CA LYS A 185 11.15 -4.09 -55.69
C LYS A 185 10.51 -4.79 -56.89
N ARG A 186 9.46 -5.58 -56.67
CA ARG A 186 8.69 -6.18 -57.78
C ARG A 186 8.05 -5.14 -58.68
N LYS A 187 7.48 -4.06 -58.11
CA LYS A 187 6.90 -2.97 -58.89
C LYS A 187 7.95 -2.19 -59.67
N GLU A 188 9.11 -1.89 -59.05
CA GLU A 188 10.23 -1.22 -59.73
C GLU A 188 10.71 -2.05 -60.93
N LEU A 189 10.85 -3.36 -60.78
CA LEU A 189 11.22 -4.25 -61.88
C LEU A 189 10.17 -4.29 -62.99
N GLU A 190 8.88 -4.29 -62.65
CA GLU A 190 7.79 -4.25 -63.63
C GLU A 190 7.79 -2.94 -64.42
N ILE A 191 8.04 -1.81 -63.75
CA ILE A 191 8.16 -0.49 -64.40
C ILE A 191 9.40 -0.47 -65.31
N PHE A 192 10.57 -0.86 -64.81
CA PHE A 192 11.80 -0.88 -65.61
C PHE A 192 11.67 -1.77 -66.85
N LYS A 193 11.01 -2.93 -66.71
CA LYS A 193 10.71 -3.80 -67.84
C LYS A 193 9.82 -3.11 -68.88
N ALA A 194 8.74 -2.46 -68.43
CA ALA A 194 7.84 -1.73 -69.33
C ALA A 194 8.56 -0.56 -70.03
N GLU A 195 9.42 0.17 -69.33
CA GLU A 195 10.25 1.24 -69.90
C GLU A 195 11.18 0.69 -70.99
N LEU A 196 11.89 -0.42 -70.70
CA LEU A 196 12.77 -1.06 -71.66
C LEU A 196 12.01 -1.58 -72.90
N ASP A 197 10.83 -2.15 -72.71
CA ASP A 197 9.96 -2.60 -73.80
C ASP A 197 9.54 -1.41 -74.68
N THR A 198 9.19 -0.26 -74.09
CA THR A 198 8.86 0.96 -74.84
C THR A 198 10.06 1.57 -75.56
N GLU A 199 11.24 1.58 -74.93
CA GLU A 199 12.48 2.05 -75.54
C GLU A 199 12.87 1.17 -76.73
N HIS A 200 12.73 -0.15 -76.60
CA HIS A 200 12.98 -1.09 -77.68
C HIS A 200 12.06 -0.85 -78.87
N VAL A 201 10.74 -0.72 -78.64
CA VAL A 201 9.77 -0.41 -79.71
C VAL A 201 10.11 0.92 -80.37
N GLN A 202 10.40 1.97 -79.59
CA GLN A 202 10.78 3.27 -80.13
C GLN A 202 12.04 3.19 -81.00
N LYS A 203 13.08 2.50 -80.54
CA LYS A 203 14.33 2.33 -81.28
C LYS A 203 14.16 1.55 -82.58
N VAL A 204 13.27 0.54 -82.58
CA VAL A 204 12.89 -0.19 -83.80
C VAL A 204 12.19 0.74 -84.79
N LEU A 205 11.24 1.55 -84.34
CA LEU A 205 10.55 2.54 -85.18
C LEU A 205 11.51 3.61 -85.74
N ASP A 206 12.42 4.12 -84.92
CA ASP A 206 13.41 5.11 -85.36
C ASP A 206 14.38 4.52 -86.40
N MET A 207 14.77 3.25 -86.22
CA MET A 207 15.60 2.52 -87.17
C MET A 207 14.87 2.28 -88.50
N GLU A 208 13.60 1.88 -88.46
CA GLU A 208 12.74 1.72 -89.64
C GLU A 208 12.57 3.05 -90.38
N HIS A 209 12.25 4.13 -89.66
CA HIS A 209 12.12 5.46 -90.25
C HIS A 209 13.42 5.96 -90.88
N THR A 210 14.56 5.72 -90.21
CA THR A 210 15.88 6.04 -90.75
C THR A 210 16.15 5.25 -92.03
N GLN A 211 15.77 3.98 -92.08
CA GLN A 211 15.90 3.15 -93.27
C GLN A 211 15.00 3.66 -94.41
N GLU A 212 13.74 4.00 -94.13
CA GLU A 212 12.81 4.59 -95.09
C GLU A 212 13.31 5.92 -95.65
N MET A 213 13.83 6.82 -94.81
CA MET A 213 14.40 8.10 -95.24
C MET A 213 15.57 7.87 -96.22
N LYS A 214 16.48 6.93 -95.92
CA LYS A 214 17.58 6.56 -96.82
C LYS A 214 17.08 6.05 -98.17
N LEU A 215 16.03 5.21 -98.17
CA LEU A 215 15.42 4.71 -99.41
C LEU A 215 14.75 5.83 -100.22
N LYS A 216 14.07 6.76 -99.54
CA LYS A 216 13.40 7.90 -100.16
C LYS A 216 14.38 8.94 -100.72
N GLU A 217 15.46 9.24 -100.01
CA GLU A 217 16.54 10.09 -100.50
C GLU A 217 17.20 9.49 -101.75
N ARG A 218 17.45 8.18 -101.73
CA ARG A 218 17.96 7.46 -102.90
C ARG A 218 16.98 7.52 -104.08
N GLN A 219 15.68 7.34 -103.84
CA GLN A 219 14.66 7.49 -104.87
C GLN A 219 14.69 8.91 -105.47
N LYS A 220 14.73 9.94 -104.62
CA LYS A 220 14.80 11.35 -105.05
C LYS A 220 16.05 11.63 -105.89
N PHE A 221 17.20 11.08 -105.49
CA PHE A 221 18.44 11.22 -106.24
C PHE A 221 18.33 10.66 -107.67
N PHE A 222 17.71 9.49 -107.83
CA PHE A 222 17.49 8.90 -109.15
C PHE A 222 16.46 9.68 -109.97
N GLU A 223 15.41 10.19 -109.34
CA GLU A 223 14.40 11.01 -110.02
C GLU A 223 14.97 12.34 -110.49
N GLU A 224 15.81 12.99 -109.69
CA GLU A 224 16.53 14.20 -110.08
C GLU A 224 17.51 13.92 -111.23
N ALA A 225 18.24 12.81 -111.20
CA ALA A 225 19.11 12.40 -112.31
C ALA A 225 18.30 12.18 -113.60
N PHE A 226 17.13 11.54 -113.51
CA PHE A 226 16.24 11.35 -114.66
C PHE A 226 15.68 12.67 -115.20
N GLN A 227 15.28 13.58 -114.31
CA GLN A 227 14.78 14.90 -114.69
C GLN A 227 15.86 15.70 -115.43
N GLN A 228 17.11 15.67 -114.93
CA GLN A 228 18.26 16.27 -115.60
C GLN A 228 18.48 15.67 -117.00
N ASP A 229 18.41 14.34 -117.13
CA ASP A 229 18.52 13.68 -118.44
C ASP A 229 17.40 14.11 -119.40
N MET A 230 16.15 14.20 -118.92
CA MET A 230 15.01 14.66 -119.71
C MET A 230 15.15 16.14 -120.13
N GLU A 231 15.60 17.02 -119.24
CA GLU A 231 15.86 18.42 -119.55
C GLU A 231 16.99 18.59 -120.57
N GLN A 232 18.04 17.77 -120.47
CA GLN A 232 19.10 17.71 -121.48
C GLN A 232 18.56 17.27 -122.84
N TYR A 233 17.71 16.23 -122.87
CA TYR A 233 17.08 15.79 -124.11
C TYR A 233 16.31 16.92 -124.80
N LEU A 234 15.46 17.62 -124.04
CA LEU A 234 14.64 18.70 -124.55
C LEU A 234 15.47 19.89 -125.02
N THR A 235 16.63 20.12 -124.40
CA THR A 235 17.55 21.22 -124.74
C THR A 235 18.42 20.91 -125.96
N THR A 236 18.94 19.68 -126.09
CA THR A 236 19.98 19.33 -127.07
C THR A 236 19.48 18.44 -128.21
N GLY A 237 18.37 17.71 -128.03
CA GLY A 237 17.76 16.82 -129.03
C GLY A 237 18.31 15.38 -129.06
N TYR A 238 19.24 15.01 -128.17
CA TYR A 238 19.82 13.67 -128.05
C TYR A 238 20.30 13.40 -126.61
N LEU A 239 20.21 12.15 -126.15
CA LEU A 239 20.56 11.73 -124.78
C LEU A 239 22.00 11.19 -124.70
N GLN A 240 22.87 11.77 -123.85
CA GLN A 240 24.25 11.30 -123.61
C GLN A 240 24.32 10.39 -122.37
N ILE A 241 23.71 9.20 -122.45
CA ILE A 241 23.62 8.27 -121.29
C ILE A 241 24.95 7.54 -121.02
N ALA A 242 25.75 7.30 -122.06
CA ALA A 242 26.89 6.39 -121.99
C ALA A 242 28.19 7.01 -121.44
N GLU A 243 28.33 8.34 -121.44
CA GLU A 243 29.62 9.01 -121.20
C GLU A 243 29.80 9.58 -119.78
N ARG A 244 28.71 9.68 -118.99
CA ARG A 244 28.75 10.20 -117.59
C ARG A 244 28.63 9.13 -116.50
N ARG A 245 28.55 7.85 -116.84
CA ARG A 245 28.40 6.77 -115.86
C ARG A 245 29.77 6.17 -115.52
N GLU A 246 30.38 6.58 -114.41
CA GLU A 246 31.35 5.70 -113.74
C GLU A 246 30.64 4.37 -113.40
N PRO A 247 31.35 3.23 -113.43
CA PRO A 247 30.74 1.91 -113.34
C PRO A 247 29.72 1.82 -112.22
N ILE A 248 28.52 1.34 -112.56
CA ILE A 248 27.43 1.06 -111.65
C ILE A 248 27.92 -0.04 -110.69
N GLY A 249 28.56 0.36 -109.60
CA GLY A 249 28.87 -0.52 -108.48
C GLY A 249 27.56 -0.97 -107.85
N SER A 250 27.16 -2.19 -108.18
CA SER A 250 26.16 -2.99 -107.46
C SER A 250 24.78 -2.36 -107.26
N MET A 251 23.90 -2.51 -108.26
CA MET A 251 22.44 -2.45 -108.06
C MET A 251 21.87 -3.71 -107.36
N SER A 252 22.71 -4.44 -106.61
CA SER A 252 22.32 -5.65 -105.90
C SER A 252 22.92 -5.60 -104.49
N SER A 253 22.30 -4.82 -103.61
CA SER A 253 22.49 -4.92 -102.16
C SER A 253 21.15 -4.64 -101.50
N MET A 254 20.19 -5.55 -101.72
CA MET A 254 19.42 -6.04 -100.58
C MET A 254 20.38 -6.96 -99.81
N GLU A 255 21.47 -6.41 -99.30
CA GLU A 255 22.21 -7.04 -98.23
C GLU A 255 21.29 -6.88 -97.03
N VAL A 256 20.37 -7.84 -96.90
CA VAL A 256 19.90 -8.29 -95.60
C VAL A 256 21.18 -8.38 -94.77
N ASN A 257 21.32 -7.60 -93.71
CA ASN A 257 22.48 -7.71 -92.83
C ASN A 257 22.42 -9.08 -92.14
N VAL A 258 22.71 -10.15 -92.88
CA VAL A 258 22.85 -11.52 -92.39
C VAL A 258 24.00 -11.56 -91.38
N ASP A 259 25.03 -10.74 -91.62
CA ASP A 259 26.22 -10.62 -90.77
C ASP A 259 25.94 -9.93 -89.41
N THR A 260 24.81 -9.23 -89.23
CA THR A 260 24.39 -8.74 -87.89
C THR A 260 23.43 -9.69 -87.19
N LEU A 261 22.86 -10.65 -87.91
CA LEU A 261 22.01 -11.70 -87.31
C LEU A 261 22.87 -12.82 -86.71
N GLU A 262 24.07 -13.06 -87.27
CA GLU A 262 25.07 -14.02 -86.74
C GLU A 262 25.73 -13.56 -85.42
N GLN A 263 25.55 -12.30 -85.01
CA GLN A 263 26.04 -11.76 -83.73
C GLN A 263 24.97 -11.65 -82.64
N MET A 264 23.77 -12.19 -82.89
CA MET A 264 22.76 -12.40 -81.86
C MET A 264 22.95 -13.80 -81.27
N ASP A 265 24.17 -14.11 -80.83
CA ASP A 265 24.37 -15.16 -79.85
C ASP A 265 23.51 -14.74 -78.65
N LEU A 266 22.44 -15.51 -78.43
CA LEU A 266 21.80 -15.57 -77.13
C LEU A 266 22.94 -15.90 -76.16
N VAL A 267 23.46 -14.89 -75.47
CA VAL A 267 24.08 -15.10 -74.18
C VAL A 267 22.94 -15.68 -73.35
N ASP A 268 22.91 -17.01 -73.32
CA ASP A 268 22.06 -17.82 -72.49
C ASP A 268 22.33 -17.37 -71.05
N MET A 269 21.50 -16.46 -70.54
CA MET A 269 21.56 -15.99 -69.15
C MET A 269 21.06 -17.06 -68.18
N SER A 270 21.40 -18.32 -68.45
CA SER A 270 21.43 -19.39 -67.47
C SER A 270 22.83 -19.44 -66.84
N ASP A 271 23.29 -18.32 -66.28
CA ASP A 271 24.40 -18.32 -65.33
C ASP A 271 23.88 -18.79 -63.95
N GLN A 272 23.21 -19.94 -63.95
CA GLN A 272 22.57 -20.59 -62.80
C GLN A 272 23.61 -20.89 -61.71
N GLU A 273 24.88 -21.06 -62.09
CA GLU A 273 26.01 -21.27 -61.19
C GLU A 273 26.35 -20.01 -60.38
N ALA A 274 26.31 -18.82 -61.00
CA ALA A 274 26.52 -17.55 -60.29
C ALA A 274 25.39 -17.23 -59.30
N LEU A 275 24.14 -17.59 -59.63
CA LEU A 275 22.99 -17.43 -58.74
C LEU A 275 23.02 -18.38 -57.54
N ASP A 276 23.46 -19.63 -57.73
CA ASP A 276 23.61 -20.59 -56.63
C ASP A 276 24.73 -20.18 -55.66
N VAL A 277 25.85 -19.62 -56.15
CA VAL A 277 26.92 -19.09 -55.28
C VAL A 277 26.43 -17.89 -54.47
N PHE A 278 25.60 -17.02 -55.05
CA PHE A 278 25.03 -15.87 -54.33
C PHE A 278 23.98 -16.26 -53.29
N LEU A 279 23.16 -17.29 -53.57
CA LEU A 279 22.15 -17.79 -52.62
C LEU A 279 22.77 -18.65 -51.50
N ASN A 280 23.85 -19.37 -51.78
CA ASN A 280 24.53 -20.23 -50.79
C ASN A 280 25.55 -19.47 -49.93
N SER A 281 26.17 -18.39 -50.41
CA SER A 281 27.17 -17.61 -49.65
C SER A 281 26.59 -16.74 -48.50
N GLY A 282 25.25 -16.65 -48.39
CA GLY A 282 24.57 -15.99 -47.27
C GLY A 282 24.19 -16.93 -46.11
N VAL A 283 24.52 -18.23 -46.19
CA VAL A 283 24.06 -19.28 -45.25
C VAL A 283 25.23 -19.99 -44.54
N GLU A 284 26.38 -19.33 -44.41
CA GLU A 284 27.52 -19.95 -43.70
C GLU A 284 27.48 -19.82 -42.17
N ASP A 285 26.43 -19.20 -41.59
CA ASP A 285 26.19 -19.19 -40.13
C ASP A 285 24.86 -19.86 -39.71
N SER A 286 24.25 -20.68 -40.56
CA SER A 286 22.98 -21.38 -40.23
C SER A 286 22.90 -22.79 -40.83
N SER A 287 24.02 -23.51 -40.87
CA SER A 287 24.08 -24.92 -41.34
C SER A 287 24.50 -25.93 -40.26
N LEU A 288 24.38 -25.57 -38.97
CA LEU A 288 24.53 -26.54 -37.87
C LEU A 288 23.21 -27.13 -37.35
N LEU A 289 22.11 -26.99 -38.08
CA LEU A 289 20.83 -27.59 -37.71
C LEU A 289 20.14 -28.24 -38.91
N SER A 290 20.66 -29.39 -39.37
CA SER A 290 19.84 -30.58 -39.64
C SER A 290 20.67 -31.72 -40.26
N ALA A 291 21.41 -32.44 -39.42
CA ALA A 291 21.75 -33.84 -39.63
C ALA A 291 22.22 -34.46 -38.32
N MET A 292 21.35 -34.53 -37.31
CA MET A 292 21.58 -35.43 -36.16
C MET A 292 20.27 -35.83 -35.49
N ILE A 293 19.65 -36.88 -36.03
CA ILE A 293 19.09 -37.93 -35.17
C ILE A 293 20.27 -38.86 -34.89
N GLY A 294 20.62 -39.03 -33.62
CA GLY A 294 21.41 -40.16 -33.14
C GLY A 294 22.71 -39.80 -32.44
N SER A 295 22.68 -39.96 -31.12
CA SER A 295 23.75 -40.55 -30.32
C SER A 295 24.92 -39.67 -29.82
N ASP A 296 24.85 -39.45 -28.50
CA ASP A 296 25.87 -39.73 -27.47
C ASP A 296 27.10 -38.82 -27.29
N SER A 297 27.22 -38.36 -26.02
CA SER A 297 28.44 -38.24 -25.22
C SER A 297 29.36 -37.00 -25.34
N SER A 298 29.61 -36.44 -24.14
CA SER A 298 30.85 -35.85 -23.59
C SER A 298 31.31 -34.42 -23.97
N THR A 299 31.12 -33.54 -22.97
CA THR A 299 32.13 -32.75 -22.24
C THR A 299 33.06 -31.71 -22.90
N HIS A 300 33.03 -30.52 -22.29
CA HIS A 300 34.10 -29.51 -22.06
C HIS A 300 34.43 -28.43 -23.11
N GLN A 301 34.15 -27.19 -22.66
CA GLN A 301 35.00 -25.98 -22.61
C GLN A 301 35.51 -25.33 -23.90
N ASN A 302 35.11 -24.07 -24.12
CA ASN A 302 36.04 -22.93 -24.04
C ASN A 302 35.30 -21.59 -24.03
N GLU A 303 35.71 -20.72 -23.09
CA GLU A 303 35.36 -19.32 -22.97
C GLU A 303 36.01 -18.48 -24.08
N ILE A 304 35.27 -17.52 -24.65
CA ILE A 304 35.79 -16.19 -24.99
C ILE A 304 34.74 -15.16 -24.56
N SER A 305 35.09 -14.37 -23.55
CA SER A 305 34.35 -13.20 -23.06
C SER A 305 34.68 -11.98 -23.90
N PHE A 306 33.67 -11.28 -24.41
CA PHE A 306 33.82 -9.89 -24.87
C PHE A 306 32.91 -8.96 -24.05
N GLN A 307 33.58 -8.02 -23.39
CA GLN A 307 33.07 -7.03 -22.46
C GLN A 307 32.56 -5.81 -23.24
N VAL A 308 31.36 -5.33 -22.90
CA VAL A 308 30.69 -4.18 -23.53
C VAL A 308 31.02 -2.90 -22.75
N PRO A 309 31.48 -1.80 -23.39
CA PRO A 309 31.59 -0.51 -22.72
C PRO A 309 30.22 0.19 -22.61
N THR A 310 29.82 0.49 -21.37
CA THR A 310 28.59 1.23 -21.04
C THR A 310 28.79 2.74 -21.19
N ARG A 311 27.73 3.37 -21.69
CA ARG A 311 27.46 4.82 -21.77
C ARG A 311 27.68 5.55 -20.45
N SER A 312 28.78 6.29 -20.33
CA SER A 312 28.97 7.45 -19.43
C SER A 312 30.31 8.09 -19.79
N GLU A 313 30.27 9.24 -20.47
CA GLU A 313 31.33 10.27 -20.60
C GLU A 313 31.03 11.11 -21.86
N LEU A 314 30.10 12.06 -21.75
CA LEU A 314 30.06 13.21 -22.65
C LEU A 314 29.92 14.47 -21.82
N GLY A 315 30.95 14.73 -21.02
CA GLY A 315 31.23 16.01 -20.42
C GLY A 315 32.12 16.82 -21.36
N GLU A 316 31.64 18.01 -21.71
CA GLU A 316 32.40 19.16 -22.21
C GLU A 316 33.04 19.08 -23.61
N LYS A 317 32.55 19.91 -24.55
CA LYS A 317 33.21 21.17 -25.00
C LYS A 317 32.58 21.74 -26.29
N PHE A 318 32.38 23.06 -26.25
CA PHE A 318 32.08 24.04 -27.33
C PHE A 318 30.62 24.31 -27.75
N CYS A 319 30.08 25.43 -27.25
CA CYS A 319 30.01 26.70 -28.02
C CYS A 319 29.64 27.89 -27.11
N SER A 320 30.52 28.90 -27.02
CA SER A 320 30.23 30.31 -26.68
C SER A 320 29.50 30.98 -27.87
N GLU A 321 28.77 32.09 -27.85
CA GLU A 321 28.47 33.17 -26.90
C GLU A 321 27.22 33.94 -27.43
N ALA A 322 26.59 34.76 -26.57
CA ALA A 322 25.36 35.56 -26.78
C ALA A 322 25.58 36.80 -27.72
N PRO A 323 24.66 37.80 -27.94
CA PRO A 323 23.82 38.50 -26.93
C PRO A 323 22.45 39.07 -27.41
N GLY A 324 21.71 39.70 -26.50
CA GLY A 324 20.81 40.83 -26.84
C GLY A 324 19.45 40.84 -26.15
N ALA A 325 19.21 41.86 -25.32
CA ALA A 325 18.01 42.10 -24.54
C ALA A 325 16.96 42.98 -25.26
N ASP A 326 15.75 42.97 -24.69
CA ASP A 326 14.82 44.10 -24.46
C ASP A 326 13.48 44.13 -25.23
N SER A 327 12.48 44.68 -24.50
CA SER A 327 11.16 45.21 -24.88
C SER A 327 9.90 44.41 -24.48
N THR A 328 9.51 44.61 -23.22
CA THR A 328 8.24 45.23 -22.75
C THR A 328 7.09 45.41 -23.75
N SER A 329 5.90 44.89 -23.40
CA SER A 329 4.64 45.64 -23.42
C SER A 329 3.58 45.04 -22.49
N GLN A 330 2.98 45.93 -21.69
CA GLN A 330 1.85 45.73 -20.80
C GLN A 330 0.54 45.65 -21.60
N ASP A 331 -0.48 44.95 -21.09
CA ASP A 331 -1.74 45.63 -20.71
C ASP A 331 -2.63 44.80 -19.77
N ALA A 332 -3.36 45.51 -18.93
CA ALA A 332 -4.18 45.03 -17.83
C ALA A 332 -5.63 44.72 -18.24
N CYS A 333 -6.31 43.82 -17.50
CA CYS A 333 -7.74 43.96 -17.22
C CYS A 333 -8.18 43.09 -16.03
N GLU A 334 -8.92 43.73 -15.14
CA GLU A 334 -9.53 43.23 -13.90
C GLU A 334 -10.62 42.18 -14.14
N GLY A 335 -10.90 41.35 -13.12
CA GLY A 335 -12.24 40.77 -12.96
C GLY A 335 -12.32 39.37 -12.39
N GLU A 336 -12.63 39.31 -11.09
CA GLU A 336 -13.32 38.21 -10.37
C GLU A 336 -12.64 36.85 -10.16
N ALA A 337 -12.27 36.60 -8.90
CA ALA A 337 -12.21 35.26 -8.32
C ALA A 337 -13.65 34.73 -8.08
N PRO A 338 -13.87 33.41 -7.90
CA PRO A 338 -13.69 32.88 -6.54
C PRO A 338 -13.28 31.40 -6.40
N VAL A 339 -12.89 31.09 -5.15
CA VAL A 339 -12.83 29.79 -4.45
C VAL A 339 -11.58 28.93 -4.65
N VAL A 340 -10.57 29.28 -3.86
CA VAL A 340 -9.59 28.36 -3.27
C VAL A 340 -10.21 27.73 -2.00
N GLN A 341 -10.07 26.42 -1.84
CA GLN A 341 -9.95 25.73 -0.55
C GLN A 341 -8.72 24.81 -0.72
N SER A 342 -7.52 25.20 -0.24
CA SER A 342 -6.99 25.15 1.14
C SER A 342 -6.85 23.73 1.70
N ASP A 343 -5.61 23.28 1.94
CA ASP A 343 -5.14 22.94 3.30
C ASP A 343 -3.59 22.78 3.36
N GLU A 344 -2.89 23.86 3.72
CA GLU A 344 -1.69 23.89 4.60
C GLU A 344 -2.29 24.37 5.94
N GLU A 345 -2.06 23.83 7.14
CA GLU A 345 -0.87 23.39 7.88
C GLU A 345 -1.39 22.97 9.28
N ASN A 346 -0.83 21.93 9.93
CA ASN A 346 -0.62 21.96 11.40
C ASN A 346 0.12 20.71 11.92
N VAL A 347 1.41 20.84 12.25
CA VAL A 347 2.04 19.97 13.26
C VAL A 347 2.02 20.72 14.57
N GLN A 348 1.04 20.37 15.40
CA GLN A 348 1.00 20.73 16.81
C GLN A 348 2.17 20.08 17.54
N VAL A 349 3.09 20.87 18.10
CA VAL A 349 3.72 20.51 19.38
C VAL A 349 3.94 21.79 20.15
N ASP A 350 3.10 22.03 21.15
CA ASP A 350 3.52 22.92 22.21
C ASP A 350 2.93 22.52 23.57
N THR A 351 3.82 22.63 24.56
CA THR A 351 3.56 22.86 25.99
C THR A 351 3.27 21.68 26.92
N ALA A 352 4.23 21.37 27.78
CA ALA A 352 4.14 21.29 29.26
C ALA A 352 5.28 20.39 29.80
N LEU A 353 5.99 20.65 30.89
CA LEU A 353 6.07 21.76 31.83
C LEU A 353 7.38 21.54 32.61
N VAL A 354 8.16 22.61 32.80
CA VAL A 354 9.27 22.69 33.74
C VAL A 354 8.71 22.93 35.14
N ASN A 355 9.00 22.04 36.11
CA ASN A 355 9.35 22.34 37.50
C ASN A 355 9.29 21.08 38.39
N THR A 356 10.43 20.61 38.88
CA THR A 356 10.66 20.38 40.32
C THR A 356 12.16 20.43 40.61
N GLU A 357 12.56 21.40 41.42
CA GLU A 357 13.86 21.46 42.11
C GLU A 357 14.05 20.25 43.03
N THR A 358 15.28 19.72 43.11
CA THR A 358 15.95 19.18 44.32
C THR A 358 17.43 18.95 43.97
N LYS A 359 18.33 19.89 44.25
CA LYS A 359 19.15 19.97 45.47
C LYS A 359 19.83 18.64 45.87
N SER A 360 21.09 18.44 45.48
CA SER A 360 22.27 18.28 46.37
C SER A 360 23.52 17.83 45.59
N PRO A 361 24.75 18.10 46.10
CA PRO A 361 25.96 18.18 45.29
C PRO A 361 26.80 16.90 45.34
N SER A 362 27.55 16.66 44.28
CA SER A 362 28.69 15.73 44.29
C SER A 362 29.88 16.46 43.68
N ASP A 363 30.79 16.93 44.52
CA ASP A 363 32.17 17.07 44.10
C ASP A 363 33.13 16.78 45.26
N ALA A 364 34.21 16.14 44.89
CA ALA A 364 35.15 15.45 45.75
C ALA A 364 36.27 16.37 46.27
N SER A 365 36.99 15.83 47.26
CA SER A 365 38.36 16.20 47.68
C SER A 365 38.53 17.35 48.68
N ASN A 366 38.85 17.01 49.93
CA ASN A 366 40.08 17.49 50.57
C ASN A 366 40.43 16.74 51.87
N GLU A 367 41.58 16.06 51.82
CA GLU A 367 42.67 15.95 52.79
C GLU A 367 42.58 16.75 54.11
N SER A 368 42.78 16.08 55.25
CA SER A 368 43.70 16.42 56.38
C SER A 368 43.18 16.03 57.77
N ASP A 369 44.06 15.34 58.51
CA ASP A 369 44.16 15.05 59.96
C ASP A 369 43.05 14.30 60.72
#